data_AF-A0AA35X5S9-F1
#
_entry.id   AF-A0AA35X5S9-F1
#
_cell.length_a   1.000
_cell.length_b   1.000
_cell.length_c   1.000
_cell.angle_alpha   90.00
_cell.angle_beta   90.00
_cell.angle_gamma   90.00
#
_symmetry.space_group_name_H-M   'P 1'
#
loop_
_entity.id
_entity.type
_entity.pdbx_description
1 polymer ?
#
loop_
_entity_poly.entity_id
_entity_poly.type
_entity_poly.pdbx_seq_one_letter_code
_entity_poly.pdbx_strand_id
1 'polypeptide(L)'
;MIDSAHRGLQNIGRDTRERRQRLQRVRTAARKRGISLQLCPQGMVKHQANTSCTIWNKDRRDWGIQWRVRLVFPLAGQEFTEERVCEDKSLEDLLKRYIHPTESNPVIRHRLKRYVGQEVAVFLKVEKTNSATYCQIRPQKFSQRKSQRQNSH
;
A
#
# COMPACT_ATOMS: atom_id res chain seq x y z
N MET A 1 -0.05 33.71 -30.35
CA MET A 1 -0.25 33.29 -28.95
C MET A 1 -1.26 32.11 -28.83
N ILE A 2 -1.31 31.19 -29.81
CA ILE A 2 -2.34 30.12 -29.90
C ILE A 2 -1.70 28.71 -29.82
N ASP A 3 -0.37 28.60 -30.01
CA ASP A 3 0.35 27.31 -30.07
C ASP A 3 0.59 26.62 -28.72
N SER A 4 0.56 27.37 -27.62
CA SER A 4 0.81 26.83 -26.28
C SER A 4 -0.39 26.05 -25.72
N ALA A 5 -1.62 26.38 -26.14
CA ALA A 5 -2.83 25.71 -25.69
C ALA A 5 -2.98 24.30 -26.31
N HIS A 6 -2.64 24.15 -27.60
CA HIS A 6 -2.72 22.85 -28.28
C HIS A 6 -1.69 21.84 -27.76
N ARG A 7 -0.48 22.27 -27.37
CA ARG A 7 0.51 21.39 -26.73
C ARG A 7 0.07 20.92 -25.34
N GLY A 8 -0.61 21.77 -24.57
CA GLY A 8 -1.17 21.42 -23.26
C GLY A 8 -2.25 20.33 -23.34
N LEU A 9 -3.17 20.42 -24.30
CA LEU A 9 -4.25 19.44 -24.49
C LEU A 9 -3.73 18.05 -24.90
N GLN A 10 -2.70 18.00 -25.76
CA GLN A 10 -2.07 16.73 -26.15
C GLN A 10 -1.36 16.04 -24.97
N ASN A 11 -0.74 16.82 -24.07
CA ASN A 11 -0.10 16.29 -22.86
C ASN A 11 -1.11 15.76 -21.84
N ILE A 12 -2.26 16.42 -21.68
CA ILE A 12 -3.37 15.94 -20.81
C ILE A 12 -3.93 14.61 -21.34
N GLY A 13 -4.10 14.47 -22.65
CA GLY A 13 -4.55 13.22 -23.28
C GLY A 13 -3.56 12.06 -23.11
N ARG A 14 -2.25 12.34 -23.11
CA ARG A 14 -1.20 11.32 -22.89
C ARG A 14 -1.13 10.88 -21.43
N ASP A 15 -1.13 11.82 -20.48
CA ASP A 15 -1.09 11.53 -19.05
C ASP A 15 -2.31 10.69 -18.61
N THR A 16 -3.49 11.03 -19.12
CA THR A 16 -4.72 10.26 -18.83
C THR A 16 -4.69 8.84 -19.41
N ARG A 17 -4.08 8.64 -20.59
CA ARG A 17 -3.91 7.32 -21.20
C ARG A 17 -2.89 6.47 -20.44
N GLU A 18 -1.73 7.03 -20.11
CA GLU A 18 -0.67 6.33 -19.36
C GLU A 18 -1.14 5.92 -17.96
N ARG A 19 -1.79 6.85 -17.25
CA ARG A 19 -2.41 6.57 -15.95
C ARG A 19 -3.43 5.45 -16.03
N ARG A 20 -4.30 5.47 -17.06
CA ARG A 20 -5.28 4.40 -17.28
C ARG A 20 -4.59 3.06 -17.48
N GLN A 21 -3.56 3.00 -18.33
CA GLN A 21 -2.79 1.78 -18.57
C GLN A 21 -2.11 1.27 -17.29
N ARG A 22 -1.50 2.18 -16.51
CA ARG A 22 -0.89 1.85 -15.21
C ARG A 22 -1.89 1.19 -14.27
N LEU A 23 -3.07 1.80 -14.12
CA LEU A 23 -4.12 1.26 -13.24
C LEU A 23 -4.69 -0.07 -13.76
N GLN A 24 -4.79 -0.26 -15.08
CA GLN A 24 -5.20 -1.55 -15.65
C GLN A 24 -4.16 -2.65 -15.39
N ARG A 25 -2.86 -2.35 -15.48
CA ARG A 25 -1.79 -3.28 -15.11
C ARG A 25 -1.89 -3.68 -13.64
N VAL A 26 -2.06 -2.72 -12.73
CA VAL A 26 -2.28 -2.98 -11.30
C VAL A 26 -3.51 -3.85 -11.07
N ARG A 27 -4.65 -3.52 -11.70
CA ARG A 27 -5.89 -4.30 -11.58
C ARG A 27 -5.72 -5.73 -12.07
N THR A 28 -5.03 -5.92 -13.18
CA THR A 28 -4.77 -7.23 -13.76
C THR A 28 -3.84 -8.05 -12.87
N ALA A 29 -2.76 -7.44 -12.38
CA ALA A 29 -1.83 -8.06 -11.44
C ALA A 29 -2.51 -8.45 -10.13
N ALA A 30 -3.40 -7.59 -9.59
CA ALA A 30 -4.18 -7.86 -8.39
C ALA A 30 -5.13 -9.04 -8.60
N ARG A 31 -5.84 -9.07 -9.72
CA ARG A 31 -6.75 -10.18 -10.06
C ARG A 31 -6.00 -11.52 -10.13
N LYS A 32 -4.80 -11.55 -10.74
CA LYS A 32 -3.95 -12.75 -10.78
C LYS A 32 -3.56 -13.27 -9.39
N ARG A 33 -3.57 -12.39 -8.37
CA ARG A 33 -3.27 -12.71 -6.97
C ARG A 33 -4.54 -12.97 -6.13
N GLY A 34 -5.70 -13.08 -6.76
CA GLY A 34 -6.98 -13.26 -6.07
C GLY A 34 -7.49 -12.00 -5.35
N ILE A 35 -6.90 -10.83 -5.61
CA ILE A 35 -7.29 -9.57 -4.98
C ILE A 35 -8.33 -8.85 -5.85
N SER A 36 -9.52 -8.63 -5.29
CA SER A 36 -10.57 -7.84 -5.95
C SER A 36 -10.33 -6.34 -5.78
N LEU A 37 -9.66 -5.72 -6.75
CA LEU A 37 -9.39 -4.28 -6.76
C LEU A 37 -10.53 -3.49 -7.42
N GLN A 38 -11.19 -2.64 -6.63
CA GLN A 38 -12.16 -1.65 -7.10
C GLN A 38 -11.46 -0.31 -7.31
N LEU A 39 -11.48 0.18 -8.55
CA LEU A 39 -10.88 1.48 -8.90
C LEU A 39 -11.96 2.56 -8.85
N CYS A 40 -11.72 3.64 -8.12
CA CYS A 40 -12.62 4.79 -8.12
C CYS A 40 -12.68 5.46 -9.50
N PRO A 41 -13.81 6.08 -9.86
CA PRO A 41 -13.94 6.94 -11.04
C PRO A 41 -12.88 8.05 -11.12
N GLN A 42 -12.49 8.43 -12.34
CA GLN A 42 -11.36 9.34 -12.62
C GLN A 42 -11.47 10.72 -11.94
N GLY A 43 -12.69 11.25 -11.79
CA GLY A 43 -12.94 12.55 -11.17
C GLY A 43 -12.82 12.58 -9.65
N MET A 44 -12.73 11.44 -8.97
CA MET A 44 -12.70 11.40 -7.50
C MET A 44 -11.29 11.65 -6.95
N VAL A 45 -11.20 12.40 -5.84
CA VAL A 45 -9.94 12.65 -5.12
C VAL A 45 -9.21 11.34 -4.77
N LYS A 46 -9.96 10.29 -4.37
CA LYS A 46 -9.40 8.96 -4.08
C LYS A 46 -8.75 8.31 -5.31
N HIS A 47 -9.29 8.54 -6.51
CA HIS A 47 -8.64 8.11 -7.75
C HIS A 47 -7.37 8.91 -8.00
N GLN A 48 -7.45 10.24 -7.86
CA GLN A 48 -6.33 11.16 -8.07
C GLN A 48 -5.14 10.84 -7.17
N ALA A 49 -5.41 10.51 -5.90
CA ALA A 49 -4.42 10.11 -4.92
C ALA A 49 -3.84 8.70 -5.15
N ASN A 50 -4.39 7.86 -6.03
CA ASN A 50 -3.88 6.51 -6.19
C ASN A 50 -2.52 6.48 -6.93
N THR A 51 -1.44 6.29 -6.17
CA THR A 51 -0.07 6.15 -6.67
C THR A 51 0.37 4.70 -6.84
N SER A 52 -0.52 3.72 -6.66
CA SER A 52 -0.19 2.30 -6.84
C SER A 52 0.22 2.01 -8.29
N CYS A 53 1.25 1.17 -8.44
CA CYS A 53 1.82 0.83 -9.74
C CYS A 53 2.37 -0.61 -9.74
N THR A 54 2.70 -1.12 -10.92
CA THR A 54 3.43 -2.38 -11.08
C THR A 54 4.87 -2.09 -11.44
N ILE A 55 5.83 -2.75 -10.79
CA ILE A 55 7.26 -2.60 -11.06
C ILE A 55 7.87 -3.98 -11.30
N TRP A 56 8.83 -4.06 -12.21
CA TRP A 56 9.61 -5.27 -12.43
C TRP A 56 10.52 -5.53 -11.22
N ASN A 57 10.29 -6.65 -10.55
CA ASN A 57 11.14 -7.13 -9.48
C ASN A 57 12.27 -7.97 -10.10
N LYS A 58 13.50 -7.48 -10.00
CA LYS A 58 14.68 -8.16 -10.57
C LYS A 58 14.98 -9.48 -9.87
N ASP A 59 14.77 -9.55 -8.56
CA ASP A 59 15.11 -10.70 -7.73
C ASP A 59 14.18 -11.87 -8.03
N ARG A 60 12.88 -11.59 -8.17
CA ARG A 60 11.85 -12.58 -8.51
C ARG A 60 11.63 -12.80 -10.00
N ARG A 61 12.23 -11.95 -10.84
CA ARG A 61 12.02 -11.91 -12.30
C ARG A 61 10.54 -11.88 -12.68
N ASP A 62 9.76 -11.09 -11.95
CA ASP A 62 8.33 -10.94 -12.16
C ASP A 62 7.85 -9.49 -11.96
N TRP A 63 6.59 -9.22 -12.32
CA TRP A 63 5.97 -7.91 -12.07
C TRP A 63 5.29 -7.91 -10.72
N GLY A 64 5.83 -7.14 -9.77
CA GLY A 64 5.28 -6.94 -8.44
C GLY A 64 4.39 -5.71 -8.34
N ILE A 65 3.40 -5.74 -7.44
CA ILE A 65 2.57 -4.57 -7.14
C ILE A 65 3.22 -3.74 -6.03
N GLN A 66 3.28 -2.44 -6.27
CA GLN A 66 3.61 -1.42 -5.28
C GLN A 66 2.34 -0.67 -4.90
N TRP A 67 1.91 -0.85 -3.66
CA TRP A 67 0.68 -0.31 -3.13
C TRP A 67 0.86 1.08 -2.52
N ARG A 68 -0.15 1.93 -2.66
CA ARG A 68 -0.37 3.06 -1.75
C ARG A 68 -1.25 2.59 -0.60
N VAL A 69 -0.72 2.62 0.62
CA VAL A 69 -1.42 2.17 1.83
C VAL A 69 -1.71 3.37 2.72
N ARG A 70 -2.97 3.49 3.17
CA ARG A 70 -3.35 4.46 4.21
C ARG A 70 -3.45 3.74 5.54
N LEU A 71 -2.69 4.19 6.53
CA LEU A 71 -2.72 3.72 7.90
C LEU A 71 -3.53 4.72 8.74
N VAL A 72 -4.53 4.22 9.46
CA VAL A 72 -5.39 5.04 10.32
C VAL A 72 -5.23 4.53 11.75
N PHE A 73 -4.87 5.43 12.65
CA PHE A 73 -4.68 5.17 14.07
C PHE A 73 -5.80 5.89 14.84
N PRO A 74 -6.98 5.27 14.98
CA PRO A 74 -8.18 5.94 15.49
C PRO A 74 -8.02 6.47 16.92
N LEU A 75 -7.35 5.74 17.81
CA LEU A 75 -7.14 6.17 19.19
C LEU A 75 -6.23 7.40 19.26
N ALA A 76 -5.31 7.58 18.31
CA ALA A 76 -4.42 8.74 18.27
C ALA A 76 -4.97 9.89 17.40
N GLY A 77 -6.06 9.66 16.66
CA GLY A 77 -6.55 10.59 15.65
C GLY A 77 -5.50 10.89 14.57
N GLN A 78 -4.64 9.92 14.24
CA GLN A 78 -3.55 10.10 13.27
C GLN A 78 -3.79 9.26 12.02
N GLU A 79 -3.41 9.81 10.87
CA GLU A 79 -3.41 9.11 9.60
C GLU A 79 -2.07 9.28 8.90
N PHE A 80 -1.59 8.20 8.30
CA PHE A 80 -0.36 8.21 7.52
C PHE A 80 -0.61 7.56 6.17
N THR A 81 0.12 8.00 5.15
CA THR A 81 0.09 7.38 3.82
C THR A 81 1.48 6.89 3.47
N GLU A 82 1.58 5.60 3.19
CA GLU A 82 2.79 4.95 2.70
C GLU A 82 2.63 4.69 1.22
N GLU A 83 3.57 5.21 0.44
CA GLU A 83 3.62 4.97 -0.99
C GLU A 83 4.62 3.86 -1.30
N ARG A 84 4.42 3.18 -2.43
CA ARG A 84 5.34 2.17 -2.94
C ARG A 84 5.59 0.99 -1.98
N VAL A 85 4.58 0.60 -1.21
CA VAL A 85 4.65 -0.60 -0.36
C VAL A 85 4.66 -1.84 -1.25
N CYS A 86 5.79 -2.53 -1.33
CA CYS A 86 5.89 -3.79 -2.07
C CYS A 86 4.92 -4.81 -1.47
N GLU A 87 4.21 -5.53 -2.32
CA GLU A 87 3.28 -6.58 -1.88
C GLU A 87 3.94 -7.71 -1.07
N ASP A 88 5.25 -7.89 -1.20
CA ASP A 88 6.02 -8.88 -0.45
C ASP A 88 6.42 -8.40 0.95
N LYS A 89 6.25 -7.11 1.25
CA LYS A 89 6.53 -6.59 2.58
C LYS A 89 5.42 -7.03 3.52
N SER A 90 5.83 -7.56 4.67
CA SER A 90 4.88 -7.90 5.72
C SER A 90 4.23 -6.64 6.28
N LEU A 91 2.97 -6.78 6.69
CA LEU A 91 2.25 -5.72 7.42
C LEU A 91 2.94 -5.40 8.75
N GLU A 92 3.59 -6.38 9.37
CA GLU A 92 4.36 -6.18 10.61
C GLU A 92 5.55 -5.23 10.37
N ASP A 93 6.34 -5.46 9.32
CA ASP A 93 7.49 -4.59 9.00
C ASP A 93 7.04 -3.18 8.60
N LEU A 94 5.87 -3.07 7.96
CA LEU A 94 5.24 -1.78 7.72
C LEU A 94 4.91 -1.08 9.04
N LEU A 95 4.27 -1.76 9.99
CA LEU A 95 3.84 -1.18 11.27
C LEU A 95 5.00 -0.90 12.22
N LYS A 96 6.09 -1.67 12.21
CA LYS A 96 7.29 -1.44 13.04
C LYS A 96 7.79 0.00 12.93
N ARG A 97 7.78 0.56 11.71
CA ARG A 97 8.19 1.95 11.45
C ARG A 97 7.36 3.00 12.21
N TYR A 98 6.17 2.64 12.66
CA TYR A 98 5.21 3.51 13.34
C TYR A 98 5.10 3.24 14.84
N ILE A 99 5.04 1.97 15.25
CA ILE A 99 4.68 1.59 16.63
C ILE A 99 5.83 0.95 17.41
N HIS A 100 6.97 0.65 16.77
CA HIS A 100 8.10 0.01 17.46
C HIS A 100 8.73 0.98 18.48
N PRO A 101 8.97 0.57 19.74
CA PRO A 101 9.41 1.47 20.80
C PRO A 101 10.76 2.16 20.52
N THR A 102 11.67 1.51 19.79
CA THR A 102 13.03 2.01 19.54
C THR A 102 13.30 2.37 18.08
N GLU A 103 12.72 1.64 17.14
CA GLU A 103 13.01 1.76 15.70
C GLU A 103 12.11 2.78 15.00
N SER A 104 10.94 3.10 15.59
CA SER A 104 10.08 4.14 15.04
C SER A 104 10.71 5.53 15.22
N ASN A 105 10.38 6.44 14.31
CA ASN A 105 10.79 7.84 14.45
C ASN A 105 10.25 8.43 15.78
N PRO A 106 11.08 9.10 16.61
CA PRO A 106 10.64 9.66 17.90
C PRO A 106 9.40 10.56 17.83
N VAL A 107 9.24 11.34 16.75
CA VAL A 107 8.08 12.22 16.55
C VAL A 107 6.81 11.42 16.30
N ILE A 108 6.88 10.41 15.42
CA ILE A 108 5.75 9.51 15.14
C ILE A 108 5.41 8.71 16.40
N ARG A 109 6.43 8.22 17.11
CA ARG A 109 6.29 7.49 18.37
C ARG A 109 5.56 8.30 19.43
N HIS A 110 5.91 9.58 19.57
CA HIS A 110 5.22 10.48 20.51
C HIS A 110 3.74 10.66 20.15
N ARG A 111 3.44 10.87 18.86
CA ARG A 111 2.05 10.98 18.37
C ARG A 111 1.26 9.69 18.56
N LEU A 112 1.93 8.54 18.44
CA LEU A 112 1.34 7.20 18.55
C LEU A 112 1.56 6.55 19.92
N LYS A 113 1.88 7.30 20.98
CA LYS A 113 2.24 6.77 22.31
C LYS A 113 1.29 5.70 22.88
N ARG A 114 0.00 5.75 22.53
CA ARG A 114 -1.02 4.78 22.95
C ARG A 114 -0.87 3.39 22.29
N TYR A 115 -0.17 3.31 21.16
CA TYR A 115 0.05 2.09 20.39
C TYR A 115 1.45 1.49 20.59
N VAL A 116 2.38 2.27 21.16
CA VAL A 116 3.78 1.87 21.30
C VAL A 116 3.89 0.77 22.34
N GLY A 117 4.52 -0.35 21.96
CA GLY A 117 4.74 -1.49 22.85
C GLY A 117 3.47 -2.30 23.19
N GLN A 118 2.34 -2.01 22.54
CA GLN A 118 1.09 -2.73 22.71
C GLN A 118 0.88 -3.74 21.58
N GLU A 119 0.16 -4.82 21.86
CA GLU A 119 -0.35 -5.70 20.81
C GLU A 119 -1.51 -4.99 20.08
N VAL A 120 -1.41 -4.88 18.76
CA VAL A 120 -2.40 -4.16 17.94
C VAL A 120 -3.13 -5.10 17.01
N ALA A 121 -4.46 -4.97 16.96
CA ALA A 121 -5.29 -5.60 15.95
C ALA A 121 -5.35 -4.72 14.70
N VAL A 122 -5.16 -5.31 13.52
CA VAL A 122 -5.25 -4.59 12.25
C VAL A 122 -6.56 -4.93 11.55
N PHE A 123 -7.21 -3.92 11.01
CA PHE A 123 -8.47 -4.04 10.29
C PHE A 123 -8.35 -3.42 8.90
N LEU A 124 -8.91 -4.09 7.90
CA LEU A 124 -9.09 -3.52 6.57
C LEU A 124 -10.53 -3.08 6.38
N LYS A 125 -10.71 -1.88 5.87
CA LYS A 125 -12.02 -1.36 5.50
C LYS A 125 -12.52 -2.07 4.24
N VAL A 126 -13.76 -2.56 4.31
CA VAL A 126 -14.49 -3.14 3.17
C VAL A 126 -15.24 -2.02 2.46
N GLU A 127 -14.94 -1.82 1.19
CA GLU A 127 -15.49 -0.72 0.38
C GLU A 127 -16.64 -1.20 -0.53
N LYS A 128 -17.51 -2.10 -0.04
CA LYS A 128 -18.67 -2.62 -0.80
C LYS A 128 -19.87 -1.65 -0.81
N THR A 129 -19.97 -0.79 0.21
CA THR A 129 -21.08 0.14 0.46
C THR A 129 -20.54 1.38 1.17
N ASN A 130 -21.31 2.47 1.23
CA ASN A 130 -20.93 3.67 2.00
C ASN A 130 -20.87 3.44 3.52
N SER A 131 -21.16 2.22 3.99
CA SER A 131 -21.06 1.82 5.38
C SER A 131 -19.62 1.46 5.77
N ALA A 132 -19.23 1.85 6.98
CA ALA A 132 -17.91 1.54 7.53
C ALA A 132 -17.85 0.10 8.06
N THR A 133 -17.71 -0.87 7.15
CA THR A 133 -17.49 -2.28 7.50
C THR A 133 -15.99 -2.58 7.51
N TYR A 134 -15.51 -3.34 8.50
CA TYR A 134 -14.10 -3.67 8.66
C TYR A 134 -13.90 -5.18 8.87
N CYS A 135 -12.87 -5.72 8.25
CA CYS A 135 -12.43 -7.11 8.46
C CYS A 135 -11.09 -7.11 9.20
N GLN A 136 -11.00 -7.85 10.31
CA GLN A 136 -9.74 -8.04 11.02
C GLN A 136 -8.79 -8.90 10.18
N ILE A 137 -7.55 -8.45 10.02
CA ILE A 137 -6.47 -9.26 9.47
C ILE A 137 -5.59 -9.71 10.62
N ARG A 138 -5.37 -11.01 10.72
CA ARG A 138 -4.32 -11.54 11.59
C ARG A 138 -2.99 -11.32 10.88
N PRO A 139 -2.06 -10.54 11.44
CA PRO A 139 -0.68 -10.58 10.99
C PRO A 139 -0.20 -12.02 11.23
N GLN A 140 0.02 -12.81 10.19
CA GLN A 140 0.56 -14.15 10.38
C GLN A 140 1.97 -14.01 10.98
N LYS A 141 2.16 -14.50 12.21
CA LYS A 141 3.49 -14.73 12.77
C LYS A 141 4.20 -15.71 11.85
N PHE A 142 5.20 -15.27 11.10
CA PHE A 142 6.07 -16.21 10.39
C PHE A 142 7.00 -16.83 11.44
N SER A 143 6.68 -18.07 11.83
CA SER A 143 7.60 -18.91 12.57
C SER A 143 8.90 -18.97 11.76
N GLN A 144 10.01 -18.52 12.36
CA GLN A 144 11.32 -18.68 11.75
C GLN A 144 11.54 -20.16 11.47
N ARG A 145 11.42 -20.57 10.20
CA ARG A 145 11.98 -21.84 9.76
C ARG A 145 13.50 -21.65 9.83
N LYS A 146 14.07 -21.97 10.98
CA LYS A 146 15.50 -22.25 11.09
C LYS A 146 15.78 -23.38 10.10
N SER A 147 16.35 -23.04 8.94
CA SER A 147 16.98 -24.01 8.06
C SER A 147 18.24 -24.49 8.78
N GLN A 148 18.08 -25.52 9.62
CA GLN A 148 19.21 -26.35 10.00
C GLN A 148 19.64 -27.11 8.76
N ARG A 149 20.59 -26.54 8.01
CA ARG A 149 21.52 -27.35 7.23
C ARG A 149 22.40 -28.07 8.25
N GLN A 150 22.07 -29.32 8.55
CA GLN A 150 23.03 -30.22 9.15
C GLN A 150 24.10 -30.50 8.09
N ASN A 151 25.33 -30.10 8.39
CA ASN A 151 26.53 -30.65 7.77
C ASN A 151 26.79 -32.02 8.42
N SER A 152 26.98 -33.05 7.59
CA SER A 152 27.55 -34.35 7.97
C SER A 152 28.52 -34.69 6.84
N HIS A 153 29.82 -34.45 7.07
CA HIS A 153 30.85 -35.48 7.26
C HIS A 153 31.00 -36.38 6.03
#